data_AF-A0A7G9QLJ1-F1
#
_entry.id   AF-A0A7G9QLJ1-F1
#
_cell.length_a   1.000
_cell.length_b   1.000
_cell.length_c   1.000
_cell.angle_alpha   90.00
_cell.angle_beta   90.00
_cell.angle_gamma   90.00
#
_symmetry.space_group_name_H-M   'P 1'
#
loop_
_entity.id
_entity.type
_entity.pdbx_description
1 polymer ?
#
loop_
_entity_poly.entity_id
_entity_poly.type
_entity_poly.pdbx_seq_one_letter_code
_entity_poly.pdbx_strand_id
1 'polypeptide(L)'
;MTFKTKESRLLLILGSFFVANAILSEFIGVKLFSVEETLGIKKFDINLLGVPNLSFVMSAGVLTWPIIFIMTDIINEYFGVKQVRFLSVLTSILIAFAFLVVWGSMHLSAADFWVHQNINGEDLNMNNAFAGIFGQGMWIIVGSITAFIIGQLADVLIFHRIKKITGERALWLRATGSTLVSQLIDSFVVIFIAFYLNPQYHYIWKMVAAIGLVNYTYKFIVAILMTPILYVVHAIIDGYLGKDLAHKLIKMAGRG
;
A
#
# COMPACT_ATOMS: atom_id res chain seq x y z
N MET A 1 -11.00 21.30 -21.55
CA MET A 1 -10.29 20.76 -20.37
C MET A 1 -9.04 21.60 -20.17
N THR A 2 -9.02 22.46 -19.15
CA THR A 2 -8.04 23.54 -19.07
C THR A 2 -7.19 23.39 -17.82
N PHE A 3 -5.96 22.90 -17.99
CA PHE A 3 -4.88 22.89 -16.98
C PHE A 3 -4.40 24.32 -16.63
N LYS A 4 -5.31 25.30 -16.59
CA LYS A 4 -4.99 26.73 -16.49
C LYS A 4 -4.39 27.10 -15.14
N THR A 5 -4.85 26.49 -14.05
CA THR A 5 -4.45 26.87 -12.70
C THR A 5 -3.35 25.97 -12.13
N LYS A 6 -2.56 26.51 -11.19
CA LYS A 6 -1.46 25.77 -10.56
C LYS A 6 -1.98 24.61 -9.70
N GLU A 7 -3.12 24.78 -9.04
CA GLU A 7 -3.70 23.76 -8.15
C GLU A 7 -4.17 22.55 -8.96
N SER A 8 -4.85 22.78 -10.10
CA SER A 8 -5.32 21.69 -10.97
C SER A 8 -4.15 20.87 -11.53
N ARG A 9 -3.04 21.53 -11.90
CA ARG A 9 -1.82 20.85 -12.34
C ARG A 9 -1.17 20.04 -11.23
N LEU A 10 -1.09 20.61 -10.03
CA LEU A 10 -0.55 19.90 -8.87
C LEU A 10 -1.38 18.66 -8.55
N LEU A 11 -2.71 18.78 -8.46
CA LEU A 11 -3.60 17.66 -8.19
C LEU A 11 -3.46 16.55 -9.25
N LEU A 12 -3.37 16.93 -10.53
CA LEU A 12 -3.16 15.96 -11.59
C LEU A 12 -1.85 15.20 -11.41
N ILE A 13 -0.74 15.90 -11.18
CA ILE A 13 0.57 15.28 -10.99
C ILE A 13 0.53 14.33 -9.79
N LEU A 14 0.10 14.82 -8.62
CA LEU A 14 0.03 14.02 -7.40
C LEU A 14 -0.90 12.80 -7.58
N GLY A 15 -2.08 13.00 -8.17
CA GLY A 15 -3.04 11.94 -8.45
C GLY A 15 -2.53 10.90 -9.44
N SER A 16 -1.86 11.31 -10.51
CA SER A 16 -1.27 10.39 -11.48
C SER A 16 -0.13 9.57 -10.87
N PHE A 17 0.76 10.19 -10.10
CA PHE A 17 1.82 9.46 -9.39
C PHE A 17 1.24 8.52 -8.34
N PHE A 18 0.21 8.94 -7.59
CA PHE A 18 -0.50 8.09 -6.65
C PHE A 18 -1.08 6.84 -7.31
N VAL A 19 -1.88 7.01 -8.37
CA VAL A 19 -2.51 5.90 -9.11
C VAL A 19 -1.45 4.97 -9.70
N ALA A 20 -0.43 5.51 -10.36
CA ALA A 20 0.62 4.72 -10.99
C ALA A 20 1.42 3.90 -9.98
N ASN A 21 1.81 4.51 -8.86
CA ASN A 21 2.56 3.79 -7.80
C ASN A 21 1.69 2.76 -7.08
N ALA A 22 0.40 3.04 -6.88
CA ALA A 22 -0.53 2.09 -6.27
C ALA A 22 -0.71 0.84 -7.15
N ILE A 23 -0.90 1.01 -8.47
CA ILE A 23 -0.96 -0.12 -9.40
C ILE A 23 0.38 -0.86 -9.42
N LEU A 24 1.50 -0.13 -9.55
CA LEU A 24 2.83 -0.74 -9.56
C LEU A 24 3.10 -1.57 -8.30
N SER A 25 2.69 -1.08 -7.13
CA SER A 25 2.80 -1.77 -5.84
C SER A 25 2.18 -3.16 -5.86
N GLU A 26 1.00 -3.30 -6.46
CA GLU A 26 0.30 -4.60 -6.55
C GLU A 26 1.00 -5.56 -7.51
N PHE A 27 1.52 -5.05 -8.62
CA PHE A 27 2.24 -5.87 -9.62
C PHE A 27 3.57 -6.41 -9.09
N ILE A 28 4.36 -5.57 -8.43
CA ILE A 28 5.63 -6.01 -7.83
C ILE A 28 5.42 -6.70 -6.47
N GLY A 29 4.24 -6.54 -5.89
CA GLY A 29 3.91 -6.99 -4.55
C GLY A 29 4.00 -8.51 -4.35
N VAL A 30 3.91 -9.27 -5.43
CA VAL A 30 4.10 -10.72 -5.47
C VAL A 30 5.51 -11.16 -5.14
N LYS A 31 6.52 -10.31 -5.38
CA LYS A 31 7.90 -10.63 -5.09
C LYS A 31 8.18 -10.42 -3.61
N LEU A 32 8.56 -11.49 -2.93
CA LEU A 32 9.06 -11.42 -1.56
C LEU A 32 10.58 -11.25 -1.55
N PHE A 33 11.09 -10.41 -0.66
CA PHE A 33 12.53 -10.22 -0.46
C PHE A 33 12.85 -10.15 1.04
N SER A 34 14.07 -10.57 1.40
CA SER A 34 14.62 -10.34 2.75
C SER A 34 15.27 -8.96 2.78
N VAL A 35 14.81 -8.11 3.67
CA VAL A 35 15.38 -6.77 3.88
C VAL A 35 16.83 -6.89 4.33
N GLU A 36 17.14 -7.84 5.22
CA GLU A 36 18.48 -8.02 5.77
C GLU A 36 19.48 -8.45 4.71
N GLU A 37 19.16 -9.49 3.92
CA GLU A 37 20.05 -9.96 2.85
C GLU A 37 20.24 -8.90 1.78
N THR A 38 19.19 -8.12 1.48
CA THR A 38 19.28 -7.00 0.52
C THR A 38 20.19 -5.88 1.02
N LEU A 39 20.24 -5.64 2.33
CA LEU A 39 21.12 -4.67 2.95
C LEU A 39 22.52 -5.23 3.28
N GLY A 40 22.78 -6.51 2.99
CA GLY A 40 24.04 -7.18 3.33
C GLY A 40 24.22 -7.45 4.83
N ILE A 41 23.13 -7.44 5.60
CA ILE A 41 23.11 -7.66 7.05
C ILE A 41 22.76 -9.14 7.30
N LYS A 42 23.32 -9.74 8.35
CA LYS A 42 22.90 -11.08 8.78
C LYS A 42 21.42 -11.06 9.18
N LYS A 43 20.67 -12.07 8.74
CA LYS A 43 19.28 -12.28 9.16
C LYS A 43 19.16 -12.19 10.67
N PHE A 44 18.20 -11.39 11.13
CA PHE A 44 17.86 -11.40 12.54
C PHE A 44 17.21 -12.75 12.87
N ASP A 45 17.58 -13.33 14.01
CA ASP A 45 16.93 -14.54 14.54
C ASP A 45 15.94 -14.11 15.62
N ILE A 46 14.87 -13.45 15.18
CA ILE A 46 13.84 -12.97 16.10
C ILE A 46 12.97 -14.16 16.48
N ASN A 47 12.94 -14.49 17.77
CA ASN A 47 12.03 -15.48 18.32
C ASN A 47 10.75 -14.76 18.80
N LEU A 48 9.67 -14.86 18.03
CA LEU A 48 8.39 -14.20 18.35
C LEU A 48 7.24 -15.19 18.33
N LEU A 49 6.39 -15.17 19.36
CA LEU A 49 5.22 -16.07 19.51
C LEU A 49 5.54 -17.57 19.37
N GLY A 50 6.77 -17.97 19.70
CA GLY A 50 7.25 -19.36 19.58
C GLY A 50 7.58 -19.80 18.15
N VAL A 51 7.72 -18.85 17.22
CA VAL A 51 8.24 -19.09 15.87
C VAL A 51 9.72 -18.65 15.86
N PRO A 52 10.67 -19.58 15.68
CA PRO A 52 12.08 -19.24 15.58
C PRO A 52 12.48 -18.79 14.18
N ASN A 53 13.59 -18.07 14.05
CA ASN A 53 14.15 -17.58 12.78
C ASN A 53 13.24 -16.59 12.01
N LEU A 54 12.49 -15.72 12.70
CA LEU A 54 11.83 -14.62 11.98
C LEU A 54 12.84 -13.63 11.45
N SER A 55 12.73 -13.39 10.15
CA SER A 55 13.44 -12.36 9.40
C SER A 55 12.45 -11.35 8.82
N PHE A 56 12.95 -10.19 8.43
CA PHE A 56 12.20 -9.14 7.74
C PHE A 56 11.97 -9.52 6.28
N VAL A 57 11.04 -10.45 6.06
CA VAL A 57 10.54 -10.78 4.73
C VAL A 57 9.40 -9.82 4.38
N MET A 58 9.56 -9.11 3.27
CA MET A 58 8.59 -8.12 2.80
C MET A 58 8.23 -8.35 1.35
N SER A 59 7.04 -7.88 1.01
CA SER A 59 6.63 -7.70 -0.37
C SER A 59 7.37 -6.51 -0.98
N ALA A 60 7.84 -6.66 -2.22
CA ALA A 60 8.50 -5.57 -2.96
C ALA A 60 7.55 -4.37 -3.21
N GLY A 61 6.23 -4.54 -3.05
CA GLY A 61 5.26 -3.43 -3.08
C GLY A 61 5.52 -2.38 -1.99
N VAL A 62 6.22 -2.75 -0.92
CA VAL A 62 6.63 -1.81 0.13
C VAL A 62 7.55 -0.70 -0.39
N LEU A 63 8.24 -0.90 -1.52
CA LEU A 63 9.13 0.09 -2.12
C LEU A 63 8.38 1.33 -2.61
N THR A 64 7.17 1.16 -3.12
CA THR A 64 6.31 2.25 -3.61
C THR A 64 5.47 2.88 -2.51
N TRP A 65 5.32 2.21 -1.36
CA TRP A 65 4.49 2.66 -0.24
C TRP A 65 4.85 4.07 0.28
N PRO A 66 6.13 4.45 0.48
CA PRO A 66 6.50 5.80 0.91
C PRO A 66 6.02 6.90 -0.04
N ILE A 67 6.06 6.64 -1.35
CA ILE A 67 5.59 7.59 -2.38
C ILE A 67 4.08 7.73 -2.29
N ILE A 68 3.36 6.59 -2.23
CA ILE A 68 1.90 6.58 -2.09
C ILE A 68 1.50 7.37 -0.85
N PHE A 69 2.15 7.13 0.29
CA PHE A 69 1.90 7.81 1.55
C PHE A 69 2.09 9.33 1.42
N ILE A 70 3.23 9.79 0.90
CA ILE A 70 3.50 11.22 0.65
C ILE A 70 2.39 11.83 -0.23
N MET A 71 2.06 11.19 -1.35
CA MET A 71 1.07 11.71 -2.29
C MET A 71 -0.29 11.84 -1.62
N THR A 72 -0.74 10.83 -0.87
CA THR A 72 -2.03 10.89 -0.16
C THR A 72 -2.07 11.96 0.89
N ASP A 73 -0.98 12.16 1.64
CA ASP A 73 -0.88 13.16 2.70
C ASP A 73 -1.00 14.58 2.13
N ILE A 74 -0.22 14.88 1.09
CA ILE A 74 -0.28 16.16 0.38
C ILE A 74 -1.65 16.39 -0.24
N ILE A 75 -2.22 15.38 -0.92
CA ILE A 75 -3.56 15.53 -1.50
C ILE A 75 -4.57 15.82 -0.40
N ASN A 76 -4.47 15.15 0.75
CA ASN A 76 -5.34 15.39 1.89
C ASN A 76 -5.21 16.82 2.43
N GLU A 77 -3.97 17.30 2.59
CA GLU A 77 -3.70 18.62 3.16
C GLU A 77 -4.15 19.77 2.26
N TYR A 78 -3.87 19.70 0.95
CA TYR A 78 -4.17 20.79 0.02
C TYR A 78 -5.55 20.67 -0.65
N PHE A 79 -6.10 19.46 -0.82
CA PHE A 79 -7.34 19.23 -1.57
C PHE A 79 -8.44 18.55 -0.74
N GLY A 80 -8.13 18.10 0.48
CA GLY A 80 -9.09 17.59 1.45
C GLY A 80 -9.43 16.11 1.28
N VAL A 81 -10.07 15.58 2.32
CA VAL A 81 -10.42 14.15 2.48
C VAL A 81 -11.30 13.64 1.33
N LYS A 82 -12.20 14.49 0.81
CA LYS A 82 -13.08 14.11 -0.30
C LYS A 82 -12.30 13.76 -1.56
N GLN A 83 -11.22 14.50 -1.84
CA GLN A 83 -10.40 14.28 -3.03
C GLN A 83 -9.56 13.01 -2.89
N VAL A 84 -9.00 12.77 -1.70
CA VAL A 84 -8.29 11.52 -1.39
C VAL A 84 -9.23 10.33 -1.51
N ARG A 85 -10.44 10.39 -0.92
CA ARG A 85 -11.43 9.31 -1.03
C ARG A 85 -11.80 9.00 -2.48
N PHE A 86 -12.04 10.05 -3.29
CA PHE A 86 -12.33 9.86 -4.72
C PHE A 86 -11.16 9.17 -5.44
N LEU A 87 -9.93 9.65 -5.26
CA LEU A 87 -8.75 9.05 -5.88
C LEU A 87 -8.51 7.62 -5.40
N SER A 88 -8.67 7.33 -4.11
CA SER A 88 -8.53 5.99 -3.57
C SER A 88 -9.54 5.03 -4.19
N VAL A 89 -10.83 5.41 -4.27
CA VAL A 89 -11.87 4.59 -4.90
C VAL A 89 -11.59 4.37 -6.39
N LEU A 90 -11.24 5.43 -7.11
CA LEU A 90 -10.85 5.34 -8.52
C LEU A 90 -9.67 4.38 -8.70
N THR A 91 -8.65 4.51 -7.85
CA THR A 91 -7.44 3.65 -7.89
C THR A 91 -7.79 2.20 -7.61
N SER A 92 -8.64 1.91 -6.62
CA SER A 92 -9.10 0.55 -6.35
C SER A 92 -9.85 -0.06 -7.54
N ILE A 93 -10.69 0.73 -8.23
CA ILE A 93 -11.37 0.29 -9.46
C ILE A 93 -10.36 0.00 -10.58
N LEU A 94 -9.35 0.86 -10.75
CA LEU A 94 -8.31 0.67 -11.76
C LEU A 94 -7.41 -0.54 -11.48
N ILE A 95 -7.09 -0.80 -10.21
CA ILE A 95 -6.39 -2.01 -9.77
C ILE A 95 -7.25 -3.24 -10.11
N ALA A 96 -8.53 -3.24 -9.71
CA ALA A 96 -9.43 -4.35 -10.03
C ALA A 96 -9.55 -4.59 -11.54
N PHE A 97 -9.65 -3.53 -12.34
CA PHE A 97 -9.63 -3.62 -13.80
C PHE A 97 -8.31 -4.19 -14.33
N ALA A 98 -7.16 -3.71 -13.86
CA ALA A 98 -5.85 -4.20 -14.28
C ALA A 98 -5.72 -5.71 -14.02
N PHE A 99 -6.18 -6.17 -12.86
CA PHE A 99 -6.12 -7.60 -12.52
C PHE A 99 -7.16 -8.47 -13.22
N LEU A 100 -8.31 -7.93 -13.59
CA LEU A 100 -9.24 -8.60 -14.50
C LEU A 100 -8.56 -8.84 -15.85
N VAL A 101 -7.85 -7.84 -16.39
CA VAL A 101 -7.11 -7.97 -17.66
C VAL A 101 -5.96 -8.98 -17.53
N VAL A 102 -5.20 -8.95 -16.43
CA VAL A 102 -4.15 -9.95 -16.15
C VAL A 102 -4.73 -11.36 -16.05
N TRP A 103 -5.84 -11.53 -15.32
CA TRP A 103 -6.53 -12.81 -15.23
C TRP A 103 -6.98 -13.32 -16.61
N GLY A 104 -7.52 -12.44 -17.46
CA GLY A 104 -7.84 -12.79 -18.84
C GLY A 104 -6.60 -13.20 -19.65
N SER A 105 -5.49 -12.49 -19.46
CA SER A 105 -4.21 -12.77 -20.14
C SER A 105 -3.62 -14.12 -19.74
N MET A 106 -3.81 -14.57 -18.50
CA MET A 106 -3.39 -15.89 -18.03
C MET A 106 -4.12 -17.06 -18.73
N HIS A 107 -5.29 -16.83 -19.31
CA HIS A 107 -6.09 -17.85 -19.99
C HIS A 107 -5.90 -17.83 -21.53
N LEU A 108 -5.09 -16.92 -22.05
CA LEU A 108 -4.77 -16.89 -23.47
C LEU A 108 -3.78 -18.00 -23.82
N SER A 109 -3.97 -18.62 -24.98
CA SER A 109 -3.00 -19.57 -25.51
C SER A 109 -1.68 -18.86 -25.82
N ALA A 110 -0.60 -19.34 -25.21
CA ALA A 110 0.74 -18.87 -25.48
C ALA A 110 1.18 -19.20 -26.92
N ALA A 111 1.90 -18.28 -27.56
CA ALA A 111 2.48 -18.52 -28.88
C ALA A 111 3.71 -19.43 -28.78
N ASP A 112 3.93 -20.31 -29.76
CA ASP A 112 4.97 -21.36 -29.72
C ASP A 112 6.38 -20.80 -29.44
N PHE A 113 6.72 -19.66 -30.03
CA PHE A 113 8.03 -19.01 -29.82
C PHE A 113 8.23 -18.42 -28.42
N TRP A 114 7.14 -18.18 -27.68
CA TRP A 114 7.16 -17.53 -26.38
C TRP A 114 7.19 -18.54 -25.23
N VAL A 115 6.67 -19.76 -25.43
CA VAL A 115 6.52 -20.78 -24.38
C VAL A 115 7.86 -21.18 -23.79
N HIS A 116 8.87 -21.46 -24.62
CA HIS A 116 10.19 -21.90 -24.20
C HIS A 116 11.18 -20.76 -24.37
N GLN A 117 11.73 -20.25 -23.27
CA GLN A 117 12.83 -19.28 -23.32
C GLN A 117 13.97 -19.74 -22.43
N ASN A 118 15.19 -19.59 -22.95
CA ASN A 118 16.38 -19.83 -22.17
C ASN A 118 16.75 -18.58 -21.37
N ILE A 119 16.65 -18.64 -20.04
CA ILE A 119 17.08 -17.57 -19.14
C ILE A 119 18.19 -18.14 -18.27
N ASN A 120 19.37 -17.50 -18.30
CA ASN A 120 20.55 -17.93 -17.53
C ASN A 120 20.96 -19.40 -17.73
N GLY A 121 20.71 -19.97 -18.92
CA GLY A 121 21.04 -21.36 -19.23
C GLY A 121 19.91 -22.36 -18.98
N GLU A 122 18.81 -21.96 -18.33
CA GLU A 122 17.67 -22.83 -18.03
C GLU A 122 16.53 -22.61 -19.02
N ASP A 123 15.95 -23.70 -19.54
CA ASP A 123 14.73 -23.65 -20.34
C ASP A 123 13.51 -23.48 -19.41
N LEU A 124 12.87 -22.32 -19.51
CA LEU A 124 11.74 -21.94 -18.68
C LEU A 124 10.47 -21.90 -19.50
N ASN A 125 9.43 -22.60 -19.00
CA ASN A 125 8.08 -22.47 -19.53
C ASN A 125 7.49 -21.13 -19.09
N MET A 126 7.47 -20.16 -20.00
CA MET A 126 7.06 -18.79 -19.70
C MET A 126 5.58 -18.69 -19.35
N ASN A 127 4.75 -19.58 -19.88
CA ASN A 127 3.31 -19.61 -19.58
C ASN A 127 3.07 -20.01 -18.12
N ASN A 128 3.77 -21.04 -17.64
CA ASN A 128 3.69 -21.46 -16.24
C ASN A 128 4.29 -20.41 -15.30
N ALA A 129 5.41 -19.79 -15.69
CA ALA A 129 6.03 -18.72 -14.91
C ALA A 129 5.08 -17.51 -14.78
N PHE A 130 4.46 -17.09 -15.88
CA PHE A 130 3.48 -16.00 -15.90
C PHE A 130 2.28 -16.33 -15.00
N ALA A 131 1.71 -17.53 -15.14
CA ALA A 131 0.59 -17.96 -14.31
C ALA A 131 0.96 -18.09 -12.81
N GLY A 132 2.18 -18.49 -12.49
CA GLY A 132 2.67 -18.55 -11.11
C GLY A 132 2.78 -17.17 -10.47
N ILE A 133 3.44 -16.23 -11.14
CA ILE A 133 3.64 -14.85 -10.64
C ILE A 133 2.30 -14.15 -10.47
N PHE A 134 1.48 -14.11 -11.54
CA PHE A 134 0.22 -13.38 -11.52
C PHE A 134 -0.88 -14.11 -10.74
N GLY A 135 -0.86 -15.45 -10.69
CA GLY A 135 -1.79 -16.24 -9.87
C GLY A 135 -1.59 -15.99 -8.38
N GLN A 136 -0.34 -15.89 -7.91
CA GLN A 136 -0.07 -15.43 -6.54
C GLN A 136 -0.51 -13.97 -6.35
N GLY A 137 -0.32 -13.11 -7.36
CA GLY A 137 -0.81 -11.74 -7.38
C GLY A 137 -2.30 -11.66 -7.05
N MET A 138 -3.12 -12.46 -7.73
CA MET A 138 -4.57 -12.49 -7.51
C MET A 138 -4.94 -12.71 -6.03
N TRP A 139 -4.26 -13.62 -5.32
CA TRP A 139 -4.49 -13.85 -3.89
C TRP A 139 -4.09 -12.66 -3.02
N ILE A 140 -2.96 -12.02 -3.34
CA ILE A 140 -2.51 -10.82 -2.62
C ILE A 140 -3.55 -9.71 -2.76
N ILE A 141 -4.12 -9.51 -3.93
CA ILE A 141 -5.07 -8.40 -4.18
C ILE A 141 -6.43 -8.68 -3.59
N VAL A 142 -6.92 -9.92 -3.69
CA VAL A 142 -8.11 -10.32 -2.94
C VAL A 142 -7.87 -10.06 -1.45
N GLY A 143 -6.65 -10.33 -0.96
CA GLY A 143 -6.20 -9.94 0.38
C GLY A 143 -6.27 -8.44 0.61
N SER A 144 -5.62 -7.62 -0.24
CA SER A 144 -5.52 -6.17 -0.15
C SER A 144 -6.88 -5.47 -0.21
N ILE A 145 -7.76 -5.86 -1.13
CA ILE A 145 -9.12 -5.30 -1.25
C ILE A 145 -9.94 -5.66 0.00
N THR A 146 -9.86 -6.92 0.45
CA THR A 146 -10.58 -7.36 1.66
C THR A 146 -10.07 -6.63 2.90
N ALA A 147 -8.74 -6.54 3.04
CA ALA A 147 -8.07 -5.82 4.11
C ALA A 147 -8.43 -4.34 4.11
N PHE A 148 -8.46 -3.71 2.94
CA PHE A 148 -8.88 -2.33 2.78
C PHE A 148 -10.33 -2.13 3.25
N ILE A 149 -11.28 -2.96 2.81
CA ILE A 149 -12.68 -2.85 3.23
C ILE A 149 -12.82 -3.04 4.75
N ILE A 150 -12.23 -4.10 5.30
CA ILE A 150 -12.29 -4.39 6.74
C ILE A 150 -11.60 -3.29 7.54
N GLY A 151 -10.45 -2.81 7.07
CA GLY A 151 -9.66 -1.73 7.68
C GLY A 151 -10.43 -0.42 7.71
N GLN A 152 -11.10 -0.05 6.62
CA GLN A 152 -11.97 1.14 6.57
C GLN A 152 -13.15 1.02 7.54
N LEU A 153 -13.80 -0.14 7.61
CA LEU A 153 -14.88 -0.37 8.57
C LEU A 153 -14.37 -0.29 10.02
N ALA A 154 -13.20 -0.90 10.30
CA ALA A 154 -12.57 -0.85 11.61
C ALA A 154 -12.18 0.58 11.99
N ASP A 155 -11.62 1.36 11.06
CA ASP A 155 -11.28 2.76 11.26
C ASP A 155 -12.50 3.56 11.71
N VAL A 156 -13.61 3.46 10.96
CA VAL A 156 -14.85 4.16 11.28
C VAL A 156 -15.41 3.74 12.64
N LEU A 157 -15.43 2.45 12.95
CA LEU A 157 -15.94 1.93 14.22
C LEU A 157 -15.11 2.40 15.42
N ILE A 158 -13.78 2.36 15.29
CA ILE A 158 -12.85 2.75 16.34
C ILE A 158 -12.87 4.27 16.51
N PHE A 159 -12.91 5.03 15.42
CA PHE A 159 -13.07 6.47 15.45
C PHE A 159 -14.32 6.88 16.25
N HIS A 160 -15.47 6.24 15.99
CA HIS A 160 -16.70 6.51 16.72
C HIS A 160 -16.63 6.08 18.19
N ARG A 161 -16.00 4.94 18.50
CA ARG A 161 -15.78 4.50 19.88
C ARG A 161 -14.90 5.48 20.65
N ILE A 162 -13.77 5.91 20.08
CA ILE A 162 -12.88 6.88 20.72
C ILE A 162 -13.61 8.21 20.88
N LYS A 163 -14.36 8.68 19.87
CA LYS A 163 -15.19 9.90 19.97
C LYS A 163 -16.19 9.82 21.13
N LYS A 164 -16.83 8.66 21.34
CA LYS A 164 -17.78 8.45 22.45
C LYS A 164 -17.10 8.54 23.82
N ILE A 165 -15.83 8.16 23.93
CA ILE A 165 -15.06 8.17 25.18
C ILE A 165 -14.41 9.55 25.43
N THR A 166 -13.85 10.18 24.40
CA THR A 166 -13.04 11.41 24.54
C THR A 166 -13.80 12.71 24.27
N GLY A 167 -15.04 12.62 23.81
CA GLY A 167 -15.82 13.77 23.36
C GLY A 167 -15.17 14.53 22.20
N GLU A 168 -15.49 15.82 22.05
CA GLU A 168 -15.03 16.65 20.92
C GLU A 168 -13.61 17.20 21.07
N ARG A 169 -12.95 17.04 22.23
CA ARG A 169 -11.67 17.72 22.52
C ARG A 169 -10.45 17.02 21.93
N ALA A 170 -10.45 15.70 21.80
CA ALA A 170 -9.26 14.95 21.37
C ALA A 170 -9.38 14.43 19.93
N LEU A 171 -9.46 15.32 18.92
CA LEU A 171 -9.57 14.91 17.50
C LEU A 171 -8.37 14.07 17.04
N TRP A 172 -7.16 14.47 17.45
CA TRP A 172 -5.92 13.77 17.14
C TRP A 172 -5.92 12.32 17.66
N LEU A 173 -6.36 12.11 18.91
CA LEU A 173 -6.37 10.77 19.51
C LEU A 173 -7.28 9.80 18.76
N ARG A 174 -8.42 10.28 18.23
CA ARG A 174 -9.34 9.45 17.43
C ARG A 174 -8.80 9.19 16.04
N ALA A 175 -8.30 10.22 15.36
CA ALA A 175 -7.77 10.08 14.01
C ALA A 175 -6.52 9.19 13.96
N THR A 176 -5.55 9.42 14.84
CA THR A 176 -4.32 8.61 14.89
C THR A 176 -4.61 7.24 15.49
N GLY A 177 -5.43 7.16 16.55
CA GLY A 177 -5.78 5.89 17.18
C GLY A 177 -6.55 4.96 16.25
N SER A 178 -7.54 5.46 15.50
CA SER A 178 -8.28 4.66 14.53
C SER A 178 -7.39 4.19 13.38
N THR A 179 -6.52 5.07 12.88
CA THR A 179 -5.56 4.76 11.80
C THR A 179 -4.56 3.68 12.21
N LEU A 180 -3.99 3.76 13.43
CA LEU A 180 -3.02 2.77 13.89
C LEU A 180 -3.64 1.38 14.00
N VAL A 181 -4.86 1.29 14.52
CA VAL A 181 -5.55 0.00 14.68
C VAL A 181 -6.07 -0.52 13.33
N SER A 182 -6.58 0.35 12.47
CA SER A 182 -7.04 -0.06 11.13
C SER A 182 -5.89 -0.56 10.26
N GLN A 183 -4.72 0.09 10.31
CA GLN A 183 -3.50 -0.37 9.62
C GLN A 183 -2.96 -1.69 10.17
N LEU A 184 -3.13 -1.93 11.47
CA LEU A 184 -2.79 -3.22 12.07
C LEU A 184 -3.73 -4.31 11.55
N ILE A 185 -5.04 -4.08 11.58
CA ILE A 185 -6.02 -5.04 11.06
C ILE A 185 -5.77 -5.32 9.58
N ASP A 186 -5.56 -4.27 8.78
CA ASP A 186 -5.23 -4.37 7.35
C ASP A 186 -4.03 -5.28 7.12
N SER A 187 -2.91 -5.02 7.79
CA SER A 187 -1.67 -5.78 7.62
C SER A 187 -1.84 -7.26 7.95
N PHE A 188 -2.64 -7.60 8.97
CA PHE A 188 -2.92 -9.00 9.32
C PHE A 188 -3.87 -9.67 8.32
N VAL A 189 -4.90 -8.97 7.85
CA VAL A 189 -5.87 -9.52 6.88
C VAL A 189 -5.20 -9.82 5.54
N VAL A 190 -4.31 -8.95 5.06
CA VAL A 190 -3.56 -9.20 3.80
C VAL A 190 -2.75 -10.48 3.92
N ILE A 191 -1.93 -10.63 4.98
CA ILE A 191 -1.05 -11.80 5.14
C ILE A 191 -1.87 -13.07 5.35
N PHE A 192 -2.98 -12.97 6.10
CA PHE A 192 -3.89 -14.09 6.32
C PHE A 192 -4.47 -14.60 4.99
N ILE A 193 -5.00 -13.73 4.15
CA ILE A 193 -5.58 -14.16 2.87
C ILE A 193 -4.50 -14.62 1.89
N ALA A 194 -3.39 -13.89 1.79
CA ALA A 194 -2.34 -14.16 0.81
C ALA A 194 -1.52 -15.44 1.09
N PHE A 195 -1.34 -15.80 2.37
CA PHE A 195 -0.43 -16.88 2.76
C PHE A 195 -1.03 -17.99 3.64
N TYR A 196 -2.13 -17.72 4.36
CA TYR A 196 -2.81 -18.75 5.16
C TYR A 196 -3.95 -19.41 4.39
N LEU A 197 -4.75 -18.63 3.66
CA LEU A 197 -5.83 -19.18 2.83
C LEU A 197 -5.38 -19.64 1.45
N ASN A 198 -4.25 -19.12 0.96
CA ASN A 198 -3.71 -19.51 -0.34
C ASN A 198 -3.23 -20.97 -0.28
N PRO A 199 -3.81 -21.90 -1.07
CA PRO A 199 -3.44 -23.32 -1.03
C PRO A 199 -1.98 -23.61 -1.39
N GLN A 200 -1.30 -22.68 -2.06
CA GLN A 200 0.12 -22.82 -2.39
C GLN A 200 1.03 -22.62 -1.17
N TYR A 201 0.56 -21.91 -0.14
CA TYR A 201 1.32 -21.59 1.07
C TYR A 201 0.63 -22.19 2.29
N HIS A 202 1.37 -22.97 3.09
CA HIS A 202 0.83 -23.64 4.27
C HIS A 202 1.28 -22.91 5.55
N TYR A 203 1.03 -21.60 5.62
CA TYR A 203 1.47 -20.81 6.78
C TYR A 203 0.60 -21.15 7.99
N ILE A 204 1.24 -21.37 9.14
CA ILE A 204 0.52 -21.56 10.41
C ILE A 204 0.13 -20.19 10.96
N TRP A 205 -0.99 -20.09 11.69
CA TRP A 205 -1.47 -18.85 12.33
C TRP A 205 -0.39 -18.10 13.12
N LYS A 206 0.48 -18.82 13.84
CA LYS A 206 1.60 -18.21 14.58
C LYS A 206 2.56 -17.47 13.65
N MET A 207 2.81 -18.00 12.45
CA MET A 207 3.68 -17.41 11.45
C MET A 207 3.04 -16.18 10.81
N VAL A 208 1.74 -16.23 10.51
CA VAL A 208 0.97 -15.06 10.06
C VAL A 208 1.04 -13.93 11.09
N ALA A 209 0.82 -14.25 12.37
CA ALA A 209 0.82 -13.26 13.44
C ALA A 209 2.20 -12.62 13.64
N ALA A 210 3.26 -13.43 13.58
CA ALA A 210 4.62 -12.96 13.73
C ALA A 210 5.07 -12.11 12.53
N ILE A 211 4.80 -12.54 11.29
CA ILE A 211 5.10 -11.77 10.07
C ILE A 211 4.27 -10.48 10.00
N GLY A 212 3.01 -10.51 10.43
CA GLY A 212 2.14 -9.34 10.51
C GLY A 212 2.69 -8.27 11.46
N LEU A 213 3.16 -8.69 12.65
CA LEU A 213 3.75 -7.76 13.61
C LEU A 213 5.07 -7.16 13.10
N VAL A 214 5.90 -7.96 12.44
CA VAL A 214 7.17 -7.50 11.83
C VAL A 214 6.90 -6.48 10.73
N ASN A 215 5.97 -6.76 9.82
CA ASN A 215 5.57 -5.84 8.74
C ASN A 215 4.99 -4.53 9.28
N TYR A 216 4.13 -4.62 10.30
CA TYR A 216 3.57 -3.44 10.96
C TYR A 216 4.65 -2.57 11.59
N THR A 217 5.59 -3.20 12.31
CA THR A 217 6.71 -2.49 12.95
C THR A 217 7.57 -1.77 11.92
N TYR A 218 7.84 -2.41 10.78
CA TYR A 218 8.57 -1.77 9.68
C TYR A 218 7.82 -0.57 9.11
N LYS A 219 6.54 -0.71 8.77
CA LYS A 219 5.71 0.40 8.28
C LYS A 219 5.72 1.57 9.27
N PHE A 220 5.65 1.27 10.57
CA PHE A 220 5.70 2.28 11.62
C PHE A 220 7.05 3.02 11.65
N ILE A 221 8.17 2.30 11.62
CA ILE A 221 9.52 2.92 11.58
C ILE A 221 9.67 3.79 10.32
N VAL A 222 9.28 3.27 9.16
CA VAL A 222 9.36 4.03 7.90
C VAL A 222 8.48 5.28 7.97
N ALA A 223 7.26 5.21 8.50
CA ALA A 223 6.41 6.39 8.64
C ALA A 223 7.08 7.51 9.47
N ILE A 224 7.76 7.14 10.57
CA ILE A 224 8.52 8.10 11.39
C ILE A 224 9.66 8.70 10.56
N LEU A 225 10.45 7.87 9.88
CA LEU A 225 11.57 8.32 9.04
C LEU A 225 11.13 9.19 7.85
N MET A 226 9.90 9.01 7.38
CA MET A 226 9.31 9.79 6.29
C MET A 226 8.77 11.15 6.76
N THR A 227 8.57 11.35 8.06
CA THR A 227 8.02 12.60 8.60
C THR A 227 8.88 13.84 8.25
N PRO A 228 10.22 13.82 8.37
CA PRO A 228 11.06 14.93 7.90
C PRO A 228 10.94 15.18 6.38
N ILE A 229 10.81 14.13 5.58
CA ILE A 229 10.68 14.23 4.13
C ILE A 229 9.36 14.91 3.77
N LEU A 230 8.27 14.63 4.50
CA LEU A 230 7.00 15.33 4.31
C LEU A 230 7.17 16.84 4.46
N TYR A 231 7.85 17.33 5.50
CA TYR A 231 8.08 18.78 5.66
C TYR A 231 8.84 19.39 4.48
N VAL A 232 9.82 18.68 3.92
CA VAL A 232 10.56 19.13 2.73
C VAL A 232 9.64 19.23 1.52
N VAL A 233 8.80 18.22 1.29
CA VAL A 233 7.87 18.22 0.14
C VAL A 233 6.81 19.31 0.29
N HIS A 234 6.29 19.55 1.50
CA HIS A 234 5.39 20.67 1.78
C HIS A 234 6.04 22.01 1.47
N ALA A 235 7.30 22.22 1.88
CA ALA A 235 8.03 23.45 1.56
C ALA A 235 8.20 23.66 0.04
N ILE A 236 8.46 22.58 -0.72
CA ILE A 236 8.54 22.63 -2.19
C ILE A 236 7.18 23.00 -2.80
N ILE A 237 6.10 22.40 -2.32
CA ILE A 237 4.75 22.64 -2.83
C ILE A 237 4.26 24.05 -2.51
N ASP A 238 4.50 24.53 -1.29
CA ASP A 238 4.22 25.91 -0.89
C ASP A 238 4.99 26.91 -1.76
N GLY A 239 6.25 26.61 -2.07
CA GLY A 239 7.05 27.39 -3.01
C GLY A 239 6.46 27.43 -4.43
N TYR A 240 5.94 26.30 -4.91
CA TYR A 240 5.33 26.21 -6.24
C TYR A 240 3.97 26.94 -6.33
N LEU A 241 3.10 26.74 -5.34
CA LEU A 241 1.76 27.33 -5.27
C LEU A 241 1.80 28.82 -4.94
N GLY A 242 2.72 29.24 -4.06
CA GLY A 242 2.74 30.56 -3.43
C GLY A 242 1.90 30.58 -2.15
N LYS A 243 2.34 31.38 -1.16
CA LYS A 243 1.80 31.38 0.22
C LYS A 243 0.28 31.62 0.30
N ASP A 244 -0.25 32.55 -0.49
CA ASP A 244 -1.67 32.89 -0.45
C ASP A 244 -2.56 31.76 -0.97
N LEU A 245 -2.10 31.10 -2.04
CA LEU A 245 -2.82 30.01 -2.66
C LEU A 245 -2.75 28.74 -1.81
N ALA A 246 -1.56 28.41 -1.30
CA ALA A 246 -1.35 27.30 -0.38
C ALA A 246 -2.25 27.42 0.86
N HIS A 247 -2.23 28.57 1.55
CA HIS A 247 -3.10 28.80 2.71
C HIS A 247 -4.58 28.72 2.35
N LYS A 248 -4.99 29.24 1.19
CA LYS A 248 -6.38 29.15 0.73
C LYS A 248 -6.80 27.70 0.54
N LEU A 249 -5.97 26.89 -0.11
CA LEU A 249 -6.21 25.46 -0.34
C LEU A 249 -6.33 24.69 0.97
N ILE A 250 -5.34 24.82 1.87
CA ILE A 250 -5.34 24.16 3.18
C ILE A 250 -6.59 24.55 4.00
N LYS A 251 -6.95 25.84 4.00
CA LYS A 251 -8.15 26.31 4.70
C LYS A 251 -9.45 25.77 4.11
N MET A 252 -9.51 25.54 2.80
CA MET A 252 -10.67 24.93 2.15
C MET A 252 -10.72 23.42 2.42
N ALA A 253 -9.57 22.74 2.41
CA ALA A 253 -9.45 21.32 2.70
C ALA A 253 -9.92 20.98 4.13
N GLY A 254 -9.56 21.79 5.12
CA GLY A 254 -9.96 21.59 6.52
C GLY A 254 -11.44 21.82 6.84
N ARG A 255 -12.26 22.27 5.87
CA ARG A 255 -13.71 22.49 6.03
C ARG A 255 -14.58 21.31 5.59
N GLY A 256 -13.99 20.29 4.96
CA GLY A 256 -14.69 19.15 4.34
C GLY A 256 -14.49 17.83 5.06
#